data_AF-A0A0K8PPX1-F1
#
_entry.id   AF-A0A0K8PPX1-F1
#
_cell.length_a   1.000
_cell.length_b   1.000
_cell.length_c   1.000
_cell.angle_alpha   90.00
_cell.angle_beta   90.00
_cell.angle_gamma   90.00
#
_symmetry.space_group_name_H-M   'P 1'
#
loop_
_entity.id
_entity.type
_entity.pdbx_description
1 polymer ?
#
loop_
_entity_poly.entity_id
_entity_poly.type
_entity_poly.pdbx_seq_one_letter_code
_entity_poly.pdbx_strand_id
1 'polypeptide(L)'
;MAGAVIAGVLALPGPSAAARDGELWGAATIAPGREGIVEVAGSQGAEPGTTLTLTAPRGTRVTATPLHAPGYLGRVAADGRSGTYTVTGDAAGQAWQGRTFPFVLAVPADAVPGTRLRDCVLRITDPHGVRQAAGRCAVTVGLAGPTLTRPLSGVPLDARPQIAGTAHPGARITVRDKDDREACATTAAPDGTWACTPGPALPAGVNRLQAVAHLNGVSAMSEQIDISVADAGAGQ
;
A
#
# COMPACT_ATOMS: atom_id res chain seq x y z
N MET A 1 -27.80 -16.01 8.67
CA MET A 1 -26.51 -15.45 9.14
C MET A 1 -25.71 -15.08 7.90
N ALA A 2 -25.68 -13.80 7.53
CA ALA A 2 -24.97 -13.32 6.35
C ALA A 2 -23.54 -12.94 6.78
N GLY A 3 -22.55 -13.66 6.25
CA GLY A 3 -21.14 -13.36 6.47
C GLY A 3 -20.73 -12.12 5.70
N ALA A 4 -20.19 -11.13 6.40
CA ALA A 4 -19.57 -9.96 5.80
C ALA A 4 -18.23 -10.38 5.16
N VAL A 5 -18.13 -10.27 3.84
CA VAL A 5 -16.86 -10.39 3.13
C VAL A 5 -16.12 -9.07 3.32
N ILE A 6 -15.04 -9.11 4.11
CA ILE A 6 -14.13 -7.97 4.26
C ILE A 6 -13.40 -7.80 2.92
N ALA A 7 -13.77 -6.78 2.16
CA ALA A 7 -13.06 -6.40 0.94
C ALA A 7 -11.64 -5.95 1.34
N GLY A 8 -10.66 -6.78 1.01
CA GLY A 8 -9.25 -6.44 1.14
C GLY A 8 -8.93 -5.25 0.23
N VAL A 9 -8.37 -4.21 0.82
CA VAL A 9 -7.78 -3.08 0.09
C VAL A 9 -6.76 -3.65 -0.89
N LEU A 10 -7.06 -3.54 -2.18
CA LEU A 10 -6.11 -3.80 -3.26
C LEU A 10 -4.97 -2.80 -3.12
N ALA A 11 -3.84 -3.24 -2.56
CA ALA A 11 -2.59 -2.56 -2.77
C ALA A 11 -2.35 -2.53 -4.28
N LEU A 12 -2.36 -1.35 -4.89
CA LEU A 12 -1.96 -1.19 -6.28
C LEU A 12 -0.56 -1.82 -6.41
N PRO A 13 -0.36 -2.79 -7.32
CA PRO A 13 0.98 -3.31 -7.56
C PRO A 13 1.85 -2.13 -7.99
N GLY A 14 2.85 -1.80 -7.16
CA GLY A 14 3.91 -0.90 -7.56
C GLY A 14 4.56 -1.41 -8.85
N PRO A 15 5.30 -0.55 -9.58
CA PRO A 15 5.94 -0.94 -10.83
C PRO A 15 6.66 -2.27 -10.61
N SER A 16 6.26 -3.27 -11.39
CA SER A 16 6.73 -4.65 -11.30
C SER A 16 8.24 -4.65 -11.12
N ALA A 17 8.73 -5.57 -10.29
CA ALA A 17 10.15 -5.79 -10.02
C ALA A 17 10.91 -6.11 -11.34
N ALA A 18 11.14 -5.11 -12.17
CA ALA A 18 12.05 -5.18 -13.29
C ALA A 18 13.44 -5.07 -12.69
N ALA A 19 14.22 -6.13 -12.83
CA ALA A 19 15.65 -6.10 -12.54
C ALA A 19 16.25 -4.88 -13.26
N ARG A 20 16.69 -3.87 -12.51
CA ARG A 20 17.52 -2.83 -13.09
C ARG A 20 18.90 -3.44 -13.28
N ASP A 21 19.33 -3.56 -14.53
CA ASP A 21 20.70 -3.95 -14.90
C ASP A 21 21.18 -5.31 -14.33
N GLY A 22 20.26 -6.23 -14.04
CA GLY A 22 20.58 -7.55 -13.48
C GLY A 22 20.85 -7.59 -11.97
N GLU A 23 20.67 -6.48 -11.25
CA GLU A 23 20.80 -6.40 -9.80
C GLU A 23 19.48 -6.78 -9.09
N LEU A 24 19.56 -7.41 -7.92
CA LEU A 24 18.39 -7.75 -7.11
C LEU A 24 17.68 -6.47 -6.69
N TRP A 25 16.38 -6.38 -7.00
CA TRP A 25 15.58 -5.21 -6.69
C TRP A 25 14.18 -5.60 -6.21
N GLY A 26 13.66 -4.79 -5.30
CA GLY A 26 12.26 -4.80 -4.90
C GLY A 26 11.84 -3.42 -4.42
N ALA A 27 10.56 -3.09 -4.54
CA ALA A 27 10.04 -1.82 -4.04
C ALA A 27 8.62 -2.00 -3.50
N ALA A 28 8.28 -1.21 -2.49
CA ALA A 28 6.92 -1.17 -1.95
C ALA A 28 6.62 0.19 -1.31
N THR A 29 5.35 0.56 -1.33
CA THR A 29 4.82 1.65 -0.50
C THR A 29 3.82 1.05 0.48
N ILE A 30 4.08 1.19 1.77
CA ILE A 30 3.32 0.50 2.84
C ILE A 30 2.87 1.53 3.86
N ALA A 31 1.56 1.64 4.09
CA ALA A 31 1.01 2.59 5.04
C ALA A 31 1.47 2.27 6.49
N PRO A 32 1.53 3.28 7.38
CA PRO A 32 1.84 3.07 8.79
C PRO A 32 0.89 2.05 9.43
N GLY A 33 1.43 1.15 10.25
CA GLY A 33 0.66 0.15 11.00
C GLY A 33 0.08 -0.97 10.12
N ARG A 34 0.56 -1.10 8.89
CA ARG A 34 0.11 -2.12 7.93
C ARG A 34 1.27 -3.00 7.48
N GLU A 35 0.88 -4.15 6.96
CA GLU A 35 1.77 -5.03 6.23
C GLU A 35 1.68 -4.75 4.73
N GLY A 36 2.77 -4.96 4.02
CA GLY A 36 2.81 -4.88 2.56
C GLY A 36 3.86 -5.80 1.96
N ILE A 37 3.69 -6.12 0.69
CA ILE A 37 4.54 -7.09 -0.01
C ILE A 37 5.64 -6.34 -0.77
N VAL A 38 6.89 -6.75 -0.55
CA VAL A 38 8.02 -6.42 -1.42
C VAL A 38 8.25 -7.61 -2.34
N GLU A 39 7.96 -7.45 -3.62
CA GLU A 39 8.30 -8.46 -4.63
C GLU A 39 9.75 -8.28 -5.06
N VAL A 40 10.53 -9.35 -4.97
CA VAL A 40 11.93 -9.38 -5.41
C VAL A 40 12.04 -10.29 -6.62
N ALA A 41 12.53 -9.76 -7.74
CA ALA A 41 12.84 -10.59 -8.90
C ALA A 41 14.13 -11.38 -8.66
N GLY A 42 14.09 -12.68 -8.92
CA GLY A 42 15.27 -13.53 -8.88
C GLY A 42 16.11 -13.39 -10.16
N SER A 43 17.44 -13.31 -10.01
CA SER A 43 18.37 -13.27 -11.13
C SER A 43 19.28 -14.51 -11.10
N GLN A 44 18.86 -15.52 -11.86
CA GLN A 44 19.60 -16.74 -12.24
C GLN A 44 19.91 -17.80 -11.16
N GLY A 45 19.93 -19.05 -11.64
CA GLY A 45 20.74 -20.20 -11.21
C GLY A 45 20.86 -20.45 -9.72
N ALA A 46 20.25 -21.54 -9.25
CA ALA A 46 20.53 -22.03 -7.91
C ALA A 46 20.46 -23.53 -7.78
N GLU A 47 21.58 -24.08 -7.36
CA GLU A 47 21.64 -25.40 -6.75
C GLU A 47 20.82 -25.45 -5.44
N PRO A 48 20.40 -26.65 -5.02
CA PRO A 48 19.75 -26.86 -3.73
C PRO A 48 20.58 -26.28 -2.59
N GLY A 49 19.93 -25.54 -1.68
CA GLY A 49 20.58 -24.88 -0.55
C GLY A 49 20.89 -23.40 -0.78
N THR A 50 20.83 -22.91 -2.03
CA THR A 50 20.97 -21.47 -2.31
C THR A 50 19.83 -20.69 -1.64
N THR A 51 20.16 -19.52 -1.10
CA THR A 51 19.21 -18.66 -0.38
C THR A 51 19.09 -17.29 -0.99
N LEU A 52 17.85 -16.80 -1.16
CA LEU A 52 17.54 -15.38 -1.34
C LEU A 52 17.07 -14.82 0.00
N THR A 53 17.81 -13.84 0.52
CA THR A 53 17.48 -13.20 1.80
C THR A 53 17.16 -11.73 1.60
N LEU A 54 16.05 -11.29 2.19
CA LEU A 54 15.73 -9.88 2.40
C LEU A 54 15.99 -9.54 3.86
N THR A 55 16.82 -8.52 4.10
CA THR A 55 16.94 -7.87 5.41
C THR A 55 16.05 -6.63 5.41
N ALA A 56 15.11 -6.56 6.36
CA ALA A 56 14.12 -5.50 6.39
C ALA A 56 14.77 -4.12 6.56
N PRO A 57 14.15 -3.04 6.08
CA PRO A 57 14.57 -1.68 6.45
C PRO A 57 14.57 -1.46 7.96
N ARG A 58 15.32 -0.45 8.45
CA ARG A 58 15.27 -0.07 9.88
C ARG A 58 13.84 0.28 10.31
N GLY A 59 13.46 -0.16 11.52
CA GLY A 59 12.13 0.09 12.10
C GLY A 59 11.02 -0.84 11.60
N THR A 60 11.28 -1.63 10.55
CA THR A 60 10.31 -2.62 10.02
C THR A 60 10.72 -4.05 10.36
N ARG A 61 9.78 -4.97 10.21
CA ARG A 61 10.02 -6.41 10.37
C ARG A 61 9.48 -7.19 9.18
N VAL A 62 10.18 -8.26 8.80
CA VAL A 62 9.62 -9.31 7.95
C VAL A 62 8.67 -10.14 8.80
N THR A 63 7.45 -10.36 8.33
CA THR A 63 6.44 -11.15 9.03
C THR A 63 6.08 -12.43 8.30
N ALA A 64 6.27 -12.48 6.98
CA ALA A 64 6.03 -13.69 6.20
C ALA A 64 6.86 -13.77 4.92
N THR A 65 7.03 -15.02 4.46
CA THR A 65 7.57 -15.40 3.15
C THR A 65 6.53 -16.30 2.46
N PRO A 66 5.47 -15.72 1.85
CA PRO A 66 4.25 -16.43 1.47
C PRO A 66 4.33 -17.18 0.14
N LEU A 67 5.51 -17.29 -0.50
CA LEU A 67 5.61 -18.05 -1.75
C LEU A 67 5.28 -19.53 -1.50
N HIS A 68 4.14 -19.97 -2.04
CA HIS A 68 3.74 -21.36 -2.07
C HIS A 68 4.09 -21.96 -3.43
N ALA A 69 5.36 -22.36 -3.60
CA ALA A 69 5.84 -22.98 -4.83
C ALA A 69 6.71 -24.21 -4.51
N PRO A 70 6.60 -25.31 -5.27
CA PRO A 70 7.48 -26.46 -5.11
C PRO A 70 8.93 -26.05 -5.37
N GLY A 71 9.86 -26.68 -4.65
CA GLY A 71 11.29 -26.40 -4.77
C GLY A 71 11.79 -25.17 -4.00
N TYR A 72 10.94 -24.54 -3.19
CA TYR A 72 11.32 -23.41 -2.33
C TYR A 72 10.76 -23.55 -0.91
N LEU A 73 11.57 -23.18 0.07
CA LEU A 73 11.17 -23.08 1.47
C LEU A 73 11.39 -21.64 1.97
N GLY A 74 10.29 -20.98 2.34
CA GLY A 74 10.32 -19.68 2.99
C GLY A 74 10.49 -19.79 4.51
N ARG A 75 11.32 -18.94 5.11
CA ARG A 75 11.45 -18.78 6.57
C ARG A 75 11.61 -17.31 6.95
N VAL A 76 11.12 -16.96 8.13
CA VAL A 76 11.35 -15.66 8.76
C VAL A 76 12.23 -15.88 9.98
N ALA A 77 13.26 -15.04 10.15
CA ALA A 77 14.11 -15.06 11.33
C ALA A 77 13.28 -14.72 12.58
N ALA A 78 13.63 -15.31 13.73
CA ALA A 78 12.85 -15.13 14.96
C ALA A 78 12.77 -13.67 15.43
N ASP A 79 13.76 -12.84 15.10
CA ASP A 79 13.79 -11.40 15.38
C ASP A 79 12.97 -10.56 14.37
N GLY A 80 12.46 -11.20 13.31
CA GLY A 80 11.78 -10.56 12.19
C GLY A 80 12.69 -9.65 11.37
N ARG A 81 14.02 -9.71 11.53
CA ARG A 81 14.95 -8.82 10.83
C ARG A 81 15.15 -9.24 9.38
N SER A 82 15.00 -10.52 9.09
CA SER A 82 15.14 -11.06 7.74
C SER A 82 14.13 -12.15 7.42
N GLY A 83 13.82 -12.27 6.14
CA GLY A 83 13.15 -13.43 5.55
C GLY A 83 14.03 -14.06 4.49
N THR A 84 13.91 -15.36 4.31
CA THR A 84 14.74 -16.13 3.40
C THR A 84 13.89 -17.12 2.61
N TYR A 85 14.17 -17.24 1.32
CA TYR A 85 13.74 -18.36 0.48
C TYR A 85 14.94 -19.25 0.18
N THR A 86 14.84 -20.54 0.51
CA THR A 86 15.87 -21.53 0.22
C THR A 86 15.41 -22.45 -0.91
N VAL A 87 16.27 -22.72 -1.89
CA VAL A 87 15.99 -23.72 -2.93
C VAL A 87 16.07 -25.13 -2.34
N THR A 88 15.03 -25.93 -2.53
CA THR A 88 14.96 -27.32 -2.07
C THR A 88 14.88 -28.26 -3.28
N GLY A 89 16.02 -28.82 -3.70
CA GLY A 89 16.12 -29.96 -4.62
C GLY A 89 15.69 -29.74 -6.07
N ASP A 90 14.41 -29.49 -6.31
CA ASP A 90 13.75 -29.80 -7.59
C ASP A 90 13.66 -28.59 -8.53
N ALA A 91 13.95 -27.39 -8.03
CA ALA A 91 13.97 -26.16 -8.81
C ALA A 91 15.31 -25.92 -9.54
N ALA A 92 16.31 -26.78 -9.35
CA ALA A 92 17.71 -26.55 -9.71
C ALA A 92 18.02 -26.33 -11.21
N GLY A 93 17.07 -26.60 -12.11
CA GLY A 93 17.26 -26.40 -13.56
C GLY A 93 16.87 -25.01 -14.09
N GLN A 94 16.01 -24.26 -13.39
CA GLN A 94 15.51 -22.93 -13.80
C GLN A 94 15.25 -22.01 -12.59
N ALA A 95 15.84 -22.31 -11.43
CA ALA A 95 15.58 -21.60 -10.19
C ALA A 95 15.80 -20.09 -10.41
N TRP A 96 14.86 -19.30 -9.88
CA TRP A 96 14.83 -17.84 -9.92
C TRP A 96 14.46 -17.16 -11.26
N GLN A 97 14.59 -17.80 -12.42
CA GLN A 97 14.31 -17.13 -13.71
C GLN A 97 12.82 -16.80 -13.89
N GLY A 98 12.53 -15.51 -14.14
CA GLY A 98 11.18 -15.02 -14.44
C GLY A 98 10.20 -15.10 -13.27
N ARG A 99 10.70 -15.27 -12.03
CA ARG A 99 9.88 -15.48 -10.83
C ARG A 99 10.10 -14.38 -9.81
N THR A 100 9.02 -13.99 -9.15
CA THR A 100 9.03 -13.03 -8.06
C THR A 100 8.91 -13.73 -6.71
N PHE A 101 9.64 -13.22 -5.74
CA PHE A 101 9.73 -13.73 -4.38
C PHE A 101 9.13 -12.68 -3.44
N PRO A 102 7.88 -12.87 -2.98
CA PRO A 102 7.23 -11.90 -2.10
C PRO A 102 7.80 -11.96 -0.69
N PHE A 103 8.10 -10.81 -0.09
CA PHE A 103 8.37 -10.69 1.35
C PHE A 103 7.33 -9.78 1.97
N VAL A 104 6.68 -10.23 3.05
CA VAL A 104 5.72 -9.39 3.79
C VAL A 104 6.49 -8.60 4.84
N LEU A 105 6.40 -7.27 4.76
CA LEU A 105 6.99 -6.34 5.72
C LEU A 105 5.90 -5.63 6.52
N ALA A 106 6.04 -5.62 7.84
CA ALA A 106 5.26 -4.78 8.74
C ALA A 106 5.95 -3.42 8.96
N VAL A 107 5.23 -2.34 8.67
CA VAL A 107 5.63 -0.96 8.98
C VAL A 107 4.96 -0.52 10.28
N PRO A 108 5.70 0.09 11.23
CA PRO A 108 5.11 0.45 12.52
C PRO A 108 4.10 1.59 12.37
N ALA A 109 3.16 1.70 13.31
CA ALA A 109 2.04 2.64 13.24
C ALA A 109 2.45 4.12 13.39
N ASP A 110 3.58 4.37 14.04
CA ASP A 110 4.21 5.68 14.23
C ASP A 110 5.12 6.09 13.06
N ALA A 111 5.25 5.24 12.03
CA ALA A 111 6.03 5.57 10.85
C ALA A 111 5.48 6.83 10.16
N VAL A 112 6.36 7.78 9.85
CA VAL A 112 5.97 9.05 9.23
C VAL A 112 5.71 8.85 7.72
N PRO A 113 4.52 9.18 7.20
CA PRO A 113 4.22 9.11 5.77
C PRO A 113 5.22 9.87 4.90
N GLY A 114 5.52 9.32 3.72
CA GLY A 114 6.50 9.85 2.77
C GLY A 114 7.95 9.48 3.09
N THR A 115 8.22 8.89 4.26
CA THR A 115 9.58 8.51 4.66
C THR A 115 10.08 7.36 3.79
N ARG A 116 11.20 7.57 3.08
CA ARG A 116 11.95 6.46 2.45
C ARG A 116 12.76 5.76 3.51
N LEU A 117 12.47 4.49 3.76
CA LEU A 117 13.18 3.68 4.76
C LEU A 117 14.58 3.29 4.24
N ARG A 118 15.51 3.05 5.17
CA ARG A 118 16.93 2.80 4.88
C ARG A 118 17.32 1.38 5.29
N ASP A 119 18.47 0.94 4.78
CA ASP A 119 19.12 -0.34 5.11
C ASP A 119 18.32 -1.59 4.73
N CYS A 120 17.51 -1.51 3.67
CA CYS A 120 16.99 -2.72 3.04
C CYS A 120 18.05 -3.33 2.14
N VAL A 121 18.37 -4.61 2.39
CA VAL A 121 19.40 -5.34 1.67
C VAL A 121 18.83 -6.64 1.12
N LEU A 122 19.15 -6.93 -0.13
CA LEU A 122 18.86 -8.19 -0.80
C LEU A 122 20.17 -8.93 -1.04
N ARG A 123 20.20 -10.25 -0.78
CA ARG A 123 21.38 -11.08 -1.02
C ARG A 123 20.98 -12.45 -1.54
N ILE A 124 21.73 -12.95 -2.52
CA ILE A 124 21.79 -14.37 -2.85
C ILE A 124 23.09 -14.96 -2.29
N THR A 125 22.97 -16.07 -1.59
CA THR A 125 24.10 -16.80 -1.01
C THR A 125 23.99 -18.27 -1.40
N ASP A 126 25.10 -18.86 -1.85
CA ASP A 126 25.16 -20.27 -2.20
C ASP A 126 25.09 -21.19 -0.95
N PRO A 127 25.04 -22.52 -1.10
CA PRO A 127 24.98 -23.45 0.03
C PRO A 127 26.22 -23.41 0.93
N HIS A 128 27.36 -22.91 0.41
CA HIS A 128 28.61 -22.77 1.15
C HIS A 128 28.73 -21.43 1.89
N GLY A 129 27.72 -20.55 1.78
CA GLY A 129 27.72 -19.25 2.43
C GLY A 129 28.39 -18.13 1.63
N VAL A 130 28.81 -18.40 0.39
CA VAL A 130 29.44 -17.38 -0.48
C VAL A 130 28.37 -16.52 -1.11
N ARG A 131 28.58 -15.19 -1.07
CA ARG A 131 27.66 -14.22 -1.65
C ARG A 131 27.79 -14.23 -3.17
N GLN A 132 26.71 -14.61 -3.85
CA GLN A 132 26.64 -14.68 -5.31
C GLN A 132 26.06 -13.39 -5.92
N ALA A 133 25.06 -12.79 -5.26
CA ALA A 133 24.49 -11.51 -5.69
C ALA A 133 24.10 -10.64 -4.50
N ALA A 134 24.03 -9.34 -4.73
CA ALA A 134 23.54 -8.36 -3.77
C ALA A 134 22.66 -7.35 -4.49
N GLY A 135 21.80 -6.69 -3.72
CA GLY A 135 20.99 -5.59 -4.20
C GLY A 135 20.28 -4.89 -3.06
N ARG A 136 19.29 -4.08 -3.41
CA ARG A 136 18.57 -3.23 -2.45
C ARG A 136 17.08 -3.31 -2.68
N CYS A 137 16.32 -2.97 -1.65
CA CYS A 137 14.91 -2.68 -1.81
C CYS A 137 14.57 -1.24 -1.42
N ALA A 138 13.58 -0.66 -2.09
CA ALA A 138 13.07 0.68 -1.81
C ALA A 138 11.70 0.58 -1.14
N VAL A 139 11.66 0.79 0.17
CA VAL A 139 10.39 0.85 0.92
C VAL A 139 10.11 2.29 1.31
N THR A 140 8.94 2.78 0.91
CA THR A 140 8.45 4.11 1.31
C THR A 140 7.24 3.94 2.23
N VAL A 141 7.20 4.71 3.31
CA VAL A 141 6.01 4.77 4.17
C VAL A 141 4.90 5.48 3.39
N GLY A 142 3.82 4.77 3.13
CA GLY A 142 2.65 5.28 2.43
C GLY A 142 1.78 6.16 3.33
N LEU A 143 0.55 6.38 2.88
CA LEU A 143 -0.48 7.07 3.63
C LEU A 143 -1.68 6.14 3.79
N ALA A 144 -2.30 6.12 4.97
CA ALA A 144 -3.58 5.45 5.14
C ALA A 144 -4.67 6.25 4.39
N GLY A 145 -5.56 5.55 3.70
CA GLY A 145 -6.69 6.19 3.02
C GLY A 145 -7.55 7.00 4.01
N PRO A 146 -7.97 8.23 3.67
CA PRO A 146 -8.94 8.94 4.48
C PRO A 146 -10.28 8.20 4.49
N THR A 147 -11.09 8.43 5.51
CA THR A 147 -12.49 7.98 5.55
C THR A 147 -13.41 9.13 5.16
N LEU A 148 -14.56 8.77 4.58
CA LEU A 148 -15.70 9.65 4.38
C LEU A 148 -16.84 9.13 5.26
N THR A 149 -17.13 9.84 6.35
CA THR A 149 -18.19 9.44 7.30
C THR A 149 -19.47 10.23 7.10
N ARG A 150 -19.37 11.42 6.50
CA ARG A 150 -20.49 12.26 6.11
C ARG A 150 -20.25 12.85 4.73
N PRO A 151 -21.28 12.93 3.88
CA PRO A 151 -22.64 12.37 4.07
C PRO A 151 -22.65 10.83 4.09
N LEU A 152 -23.76 10.23 4.53
CA LEU A 152 -23.96 8.78 4.37
C LEU A 152 -24.31 8.46 2.91
N SER A 153 -23.86 7.30 2.43
CA SER A 153 -24.15 6.86 1.06
C SER A 153 -25.66 6.65 0.86
N GLY A 154 -26.17 7.08 -0.29
CA GLY A 154 -27.57 6.93 -0.70
C GLY A 154 -28.57 7.92 -0.06
N VAL A 155 -28.08 8.92 0.69
CA VAL A 155 -28.95 9.93 1.30
C VAL A 155 -29.14 11.14 0.37
N PRO A 156 -30.36 11.66 0.20
CA PRO A 156 -30.60 12.94 -0.47
C PRO A 156 -29.99 14.11 0.32
N LEU A 157 -29.32 15.01 -0.38
CA LEU A 157 -28.57 16.11 0.24
C LEU A 157 -28.93 17.45 -0.40
N ASP A 158 -28.75 18.51 0.39
CA ASP A 158 -28.64 19.87 -0.14
C ASP A 158 -27.41 19.98 -1.05
N ALA A 159 -27.37 21.00 -1.91
CA ALA A 159 -26.25 21.22 -2.83
C ALA A 159 -24.91 21.58 -2.15
N ARG A 160 -24.92 21.82 -0.84
CA ARG A 160 -23.74 22.21 -0.03
C ARG A 160 -23.73 21.47 1.32
N PRO A 161 -23.65 20.13 1.33
CA PRO A 161 -23.66 19.37 2.56
C PRO A 161 -22.33 19.57 3.31
N GLN A 162 -22.34 19.38 4.63
CA GLN A 162 -21.11 19.22 5.38
C GLN A 162 -20.51 17.84 5.08
N ILE A 163 -19.30 17.81 4.55
CA ILE A 163 -18.53 16.60 4.25
C ILE A 163 -17.50 16.42 5.35
N ALA A 164 -17.40 15.23 5.93
CA ALA A 164 -16.51 14.98 7.06
C ALA A 164 -16.01 13.55 7.12
N GLY A 165 -14.88 13.36 7.81
CA GLY A 165 -14.28 12.06 8.01
C GLY A 165 -13.02 12.12 8.85
N THR A 166 -12.21 11.09 8.70
CA THR A 166 -10.89 10.99 9.35
C THR A 166 -9.78 10.81 8.32
N ALA A 167 -8.57 11.22 8.67
CA ALA A 167 -7.38 11.02 7.87
C ALA A 167 -6.13 11.07 8.76
N HIS A 168 -4.96 10.85 8.18
CA HIS A 168 -3.71 11.05 8.92
C HIS A 168 -3.59 12.51 9.37
N PRO A 169 -3.27 12.79 10.65
CA PRO A 169 -3.15 14.15 11.16
C PRO A 169 -2.25 15.04 10.30
N GLY A 170 -2.71 16.26 10.01
CA GLY A 170 -1.98 17.22 9.17
C GLY A 170 -2.00 16.94 7.67
N ALA A 171 -2.63 15.85 7.20
CA ALA A 171 -2.79 15.61 5.77
C ALA A 171 -3.73 16.65 5.13
N ARG A 172 -3.36 17.12 3.92
CA ARG A 172 -4.25 17.94 3.09
C ARG A 172 -5.31 17.01 2.48
N ILE A 173 -6.57 17.33 2.71
CA ILE A 173 -7.72 16.62 2.17
C ILE A 173 -8.32 17.43 1.02
N THR A 174 -8.57 16.75 -0.08
CA THR A 174 -9.31 17.28 -1.23
C THR A 174 -10.45 16.34 -1.53
N VAL A 175 -11.67 16.85 -1.57
CA VAL A 175 -12.87 16.08 -1.93
C VAL A 175 -13.23 16.37 -3.38
N ARG A 176 -13.44 15.30 -4.15
CA ARG A 176 -13.76 15.33 -5.58
C ARG A 176 -15.16 14.76 -5.81
N ASP A 177 -15.87 15.33 -6.78
CA ASP A 177 -17.17 14.84 -7.22
C ASP A 177 -17.06 13.78 -8.33
N LYS A 178 -18.21 13.31 -8.87
CA LYS A 178 -18.23 12.30 -9.95
C LYS A 178 -17.48 12.72 -11.23
N ASP A 179 -17.28 14.02 -11.45
CA ASP A 179 -16.61 14.58 -12.63
C ASP A 179 -15.14 14.94 -12.31
N ASP A 180 -14.61 14.45 -11.19
CA ASP A 180 -13.27 14.75 -10.65
C ASP A 180 -13.03 16.26 -10.37
N ARG A 181 -14.11 17.03 -10.20
CA ARG A 181 -14.03 18.44 -9.84
C ARG A 181 -13.89 18.59 -8.33
N GLU A 182 -13.07 19.55 -7.90
CA GLU A 182 -12.89 19.84 -6.48
C GLU A 182 -14.18 20.41 -5.89
N ALA A 183 -14.78 19.66 -4.96
CA ALA A 183 -15.93 20.12 -4.19
C ALA A 183 -15.46 21.04 -3.05
N CYS A 184 -14.53 20.54 -2.23
CA CYS A 184 -13.88 21.30 -1.17
C CYS A 184 -12.52 20.73 -0.82
N ALA A 185 -11.75 21.49 -0.05
CA ALA A 185 -10.50 21.02 0.52
C ALA A 185 -10.29 21.58 1.93
N THR A 186 -9.56 20.84 2.75
CA THR A 186 -9.24 21.20 4.14
C THR A 186 -7.97 20.47 4.59
N THR A 187 -7.56 20.65 5.83
CA THR A 187 -6.46 19.90 6.45
C THR A 187 -6.99 19.12 7.65
N ALA A 188 -6.57 17.87 7.79
CA ALA A 188 -6.94 17.07 8.94
C ALA A 188 -6.33 17.63 10.24
N ALA A 189 -7.16 17.75 11.26
CA ALA A 189 -6.77 18.21 12.59
C ALA A 189 -5.79 17.23 13.27
N PRO A 190 -5.15 17.62 14.39
CA PRO A 190 -4.23 16.76 15.13
C PRO A 190 -4.83 15.44 15.62
N ASP A 191 -6.14 15.42 15.86
CA ASP A 191 -6.91 14.21 16.23
C ASP A 191 -7.32 13.36 15.01
N GLY A 192 -6.92 13.76 13.80
CA GLY A 192 -7.23 13.10 12.54
C GLY A 192 -8.60 13.43 11.97
N THR A 193 -9.42 14.23 12.65
CA THR A 193 -10.74 14.64 12.13
C THR A 193 -10.61 15.71 11.05
N TRP A 194 -11.54 15.72 10.11
CA TRP A 194 -11.63 16.79 9.12
C TRP A 194 -13.08 17.02 8.71
N ALA A 195 -13.38 18.26 8.32
CA ALA A 195 -14.65 18.63 7.71
C ALA A 195 -14.44 19.77 6.69
N CYS A 196 -15.22 19.76 5.62
CA CYS A 196 -15.34 20.87 4.69
C CYS A 196 -16.74 20.97 4.09
N THR A 197 -17.08 22.15 3.62
CA THR A 197 -18.32 22.42 2.89
C THR A 197 -17.96 22.79 1.45
N PRO A 198 -18.68 22.28 0.44
CA PRO A 198 -18.42 22.62 -0.95
C PRO A 198 -18.43 24.14 -1.20
N GLY A 199 -17.40 24.62 -1.91
CA GLY A 199 -17.28 26.02 -2.33
C GLY A 199 -18.20 26.33 -3.51
N PRO A 200 -18.13 25.55 -4.60
CA PRO A 200 -19.20 25.44 -5.60
C PRO A 200 -20.35 24.56 -5.08
N ALA A 201 -21.56 24.81 -5.56
CA ALA A 201 -22.67 23.88 -5.35
C ALA A 201 -22.39 22.56 -6.07
N LEU A 202 -22.70 21.44 -5.42
CA LEU A 202 -22.63 20.14 -6.07
C LEU A 202 -23.70 20.07 -7.19
N PRO A 203 -23.39 19.41 -8.33
CA PRO A 203 -24.40 19.13 -9.36
C PRO A 203 -25.61 18.41 -8.79
N ALA A 204 -26.79 18.83 -9.23
CA ALA A 204 -28.04 18.17 -8.88
C ALA A 204 -28.14 16.76 -9.49
N GLY A 205 -28.96 15.92 -8.86
CA GLY A 205 -29.13 14.52 -9.21
C GLY A 205 -28.05 13.61 -8.63
N VAL A 206 -27.87 12.45 -9.25
CA VAL A 206 -26.93 11.41 -8.78
C VAL A 206 -25.50 11.90 -8.92
N ASN A 207 -24.75 11.80 -7.82
CA ASN A 207 -23.36 12.22 -7.72
C ASN A 207 -22.57 11.24 -6.83
N ARG A 208 -21.25 11.42 -6.78
CA ARG A 208 -20.34 10.58 -6.00
C ARG A 208 -19.28 11.46 -5.37
N LEU A 209 -18.87 11.15 -4.15
CA LEU A 209 -17.78 11.85 -3.47
C LEU A 209 -16.63 10.91 -3.19
N GLN A 210 -15.40 11.37 -3.42
CA GLN A 210 -14.17 10.71 -3.00
C GLN A 210 -13.24 11.72 -2.33
N ALA A 211 -12.67 11.34 -1.19
CA ALA A 211 -11.66 12.13 -0.52
C ALA A 211 -10.26 11.62 -0.90
N VAL A 212 -9.37 12.55 -1.20
CA VAL A 212 -7.95 12.29 -1.44
C VAL A 212 -7.16 12.99 -0.35
N ALA A 213 -6.36 12.24 0.38
CA ALA A 213 -5.41 12.76 1.34
C ALA A 213 -4.02 12.83 0.70
N HIS A 214 -3.29 13.92 0.94
CA HIS A 214 -1.90 14.10 0.54
C HIS A 214 -1.06 14.60 1.71
N LEU A 215 0.09 13.95 1.93
CA LEU A 215 1.06 14.33 2.95
C LEU A 215 2.46 13.90 2.52
N ASN A 216 3.45 14.80 2.64
CA ASN A 216 4.87 14.50 2.35
C ASN A 216 5.13 13.80 1.00
N GLY A 217 4.36 14.14 -0.03
CA GLY A 217 4.52 13.58 -1.38
C GLY A 217 3.90 12.19 -1.60
N VAL A 218 3.16 11.66 -0.62
CA VAL A 218 2.33 10.45 -0.79
C VAL A 218 0.85 10.79 -0.70
N SER A 219 0.05 10.07 -1.47
CA SER A 219 -1.40 10.21 -1.51
C SER A 219 -2.12 8.91 -1.19
N ALA A 220 -3.31 9.01 -0.63
CA ALA A 220 -4.23 7.89 -0.50
C ALA A 220 -5.67 8.38 -0.70
N MET A 221 -6.52 7.48 -1.21
CA MET A 221 -7.92 7.78 -1.52
C MET A 221 -8.83 7.06 -0.53
N SER A 222 -10.00 7.65 -0.26
CA SER A 222 -11.08 6.97 0.43
C SER A 222 -11.82 6.02 -0.52
N GLU A 223 -12.64 5.15 0.08
CA GLU A 223 -13.81 4.62 -0.61
C GLU A 223 -14.67 5.77 -1.11
N GLN A 224 -15.38 5.53 -2.20
CA GLN A 224 -16.29 6.52 -2.74
C GLN A 224 -17.69 6.29 -2.20
N ILE A 225 -18.44 7.37 -2.00
CA ILE A 225 -19.83 7.32 -1.55
C ILE A 225 -20.74 7.88 -2.63
N ASP A 226 -21.87 7.23 -2.86
CA ASP A 226 -22.88 7.70 -3.80
C ASP A 226 -23.85 8.61 -3.05
N ILE A 227 -24.22 9.72 -3.67
CA ILE A 227 -25.13 10.73 -3.11
C ILE A 227 -26.14 11.16 -4.15
N SER A 228 -27.26 11.72 -3.72
CA SER A 228 -28.21 12.39 -4.61
C SER A 228 -28.42 13.81 -4.11
N VAL A 229 -28.18 14.80 -4.96
CA VAL A 229 -28.36 16.21 -4.61
C VAL A 229 -29.73 16.65 -5.11
N ALA A 230 -30.56 17.22 -4.24
CA ALA A 230 -31.88 17.71 -4.63
C ALA A 230 -31.76 18.79 -5.72
N ASP A 231 -32.65 18.74 -6.72
CA ASP A 231 -32.79 19.83 -7.69
C ASP A 231 -33.24 21.10 -6.95
N ALA A 232 -32.56 22.22 -7.22
CA ALA A 232 -32.90 23.51 -6.62
C ALA A 232 -34.22 24.12 -7.15
N GLY A 233 -35.14 23.32 -7.71
CA GLY A 233 -36.36 23.79 -8.37
C GLY A 233 -37.51 22.79 -8.38
N ALA A 234 -38.38 22.90 -7.39
CA ALA A 234 -39.85 22.83 -7.53
C ALA A 234 -40.50 23.38 -6.25
N GLY A 235 -40.27 24.67 -6.00
CA GLY A 235 -40.98 25.47 -4.99
C GLY A 235 -41.50 26.75 -5.62
N GLN A 236 -42.48 26.60 -6.53
CA GLN A 236 -43.41 27.62 -6.97
C GLN A 236 -44.77 26.96 -7.18
#